data_AF-A0A8C5EPD1-F1
#
_entry.id   AF-A0A8C5EPD1-F1
#
_cell.length_a   1.000
_cell.length_b   1.000
_cell.length_c   1.000
_cell.angle_alpha   90.00
_cell.angle_beta   90.00
_cell.angle_gamma   90.00
#
_symmetry.space_group_name_H-M   'P 1'
#
loop_
_entity.id
_entity.type
_entity.pdbx_description
1 polymer ?
#
loop_
_entity_poly.entity_id
_entity_poly.type
_entity_poly.pdbx_seq_one_letter_code
_entity_poly.pdbx_strand_id
1 'polypeptide(L)'
;MQGCNIGIGSEKKLYRDIPTSHTLNLWLSVSGIMFNTGVGQHILKNPLVVNGIIEKAALRPTDVVLEVGPGTGNMTVKLLEKAKKVVACELDGRLVAELQKRVQCTPLQTKLQILIGDVLKTDLPFFDVCVANLPYQISSLFVFKLLLHRPFFRCAVLMFQREFAMRLVAPPGDELYCRLSINTQLLARVDHLMKGRLIRCPARPPLVLAASNTDPKHCLNHQKPPKTPPKPPKTPPKLPKNYANH
;
A
#
# COMPACT_ATOMS: atom_id res chain seq x y z
N MET A 1 -50.34 -1.29 -21.57
CA MET A 1 -49.18 -0.94 -20.72
C MET A 1 -48.02 -1.84 -21.11
N GLN A 2 -46.82 -1.31 -20.95
CA GLN A 2 -45.54 -1.72 -21.54
C GLN A 2 -45.18 -3.20 -21.37
N GLY A 3 -44.67 -3.77 -22.46
CA GLY A 3 -43.87 -4.98 -22.44
C GLY A 3 -42.45 -4.69 -21.94
N CYS A 4 -41.86 -5.66 -21.26
CA CYS A 4 -40.42 -5.72 -21.04
C CYS A 4 -39.90 -6.94 -21.80
N ASN A 5 -39.37 -6.67 -22.99
CA ASN A 5 -38.75 -7.64 -23.87
C ASN A 5 -37.26 -7.68 -23.47
N ILE A 6 -36.87 -8.64 -22.62
CA ILE A 6 -35.47 -8.81 -22.22
C ILE A 6 -34.83 -9.72 -23.26
N GLY A 7 -34.18 -9.09 -24.24
CA GLY A 7 -33.49 -9.78 -25.32
C GLY A 7 -32.45 -10.77 -24.79
N ILE A 8 -32.65 -12.04 -25.14
CA ILE A 8 -31.65 -13.09 -25.09
C ILE A 8 -30.61 -12.74 -26.17
N GLY A 9 -29.52 -12.10 -25.77
CA GLY A 9 -28.46 -11.71 -26.68
C GLY A 9 -27.17 -11.41 -25.94
N SER A 10 -26.12 -12.17 -26.27
CA SER A 10 -24.70 -11.96 -25.92
C SER A 10 -24.10 -12.66 -24.67
N GLU A 11 -24.56 -13.86 -24.33
CA GLU A 11 -23.94 -14.70 -23.28
C GLU A 11 -22.61 -15.40 -23.66
N LYS A 12 -21.94 -15.01 -24.77
CA LYS A 12 -20.73 -15.71 -25.27
C LYS A 12 -19.49 -14.85 -25.48
N LYS A 13 -19.39 -13.66 -24.87
CA LYS A 13 -18.24 -12.74 -25.11
C LYS A 13 -17.49 -12.25 -23.87
N LEU A 14 -17.63 -12.89 -22.70
CA LEU A 14 -17.05 -12.39 -21.44
C LEU A 14 -15.88 -13.22 -20.86
N TYR A 15 -15.40 -14.24 -21.57
CA TYR A 15 -14.39 -15.20 -21.08
C TYR A 15 -13.14 -15.33 -21.98
N ARG A 16 -12.62 -14.23 -22.55
CA ARG A 16 -11.44 -14.30 -23.43
C ARG A 16 -10.20 -13.47 -23.08
N ASP A 17 -10.23 -12.59 -22.09
CA ASP A 17 -9.08 -11.71 -21.84
C ASP A 17 -8.53 -11.83 -20.42
N ILE A 18 -7.96 -12.99 -20.11
CA ILE A 18 -6.84 -13.07 -19.15
C ILE A 18 -5.61 -12.63 -19.94
N PRO A 19 -4.98 -11.48 -19.65
CA PRO A 19 -3.86 -11.03 -20.46
C PRO A 19 -2.67 -11.96 -20.26
N THR A 20 -2.36 -12.77 -21.28
CA THR A 20 -1.08 -13.45 -21.42
C THR A 20 0.07 -12.44 -21.51
N SER A 21 1.31 -12.89 -21.24
CA SER A 21 2.52 -12.05 -21.23
C SER A 21 2.70 -11.15 -22.47
N HIS A 22 2.20 -11.56 -23.64
CA HIS A 22 2.21 -10.77 -24.87
C HIS A 22 1.27 -9.54 -24.86
N THR A 23 0.10 -9.64 -24.23
CA THR A 23 -0.87 -8.52 -24.14
C THR A 23 -0.45 -7.43 -23.16
N LEU A 24 0.45 -7.72 -22.22
CA LEU A 24 1.05 -6.70 -21.35
C LEU A 24 1.88 -5.69 -22.15
N ASN A 25 2.62 -6.17 -23.16
CA ASN A 25 3.50 -5.33 -24.00
C ASN A 25 2.72 -4.36 -24.89
N LEU A 26 1.52 -4.74 -25.36
CA LEU A 26 0.68 -3.86 -26.17
C LEU A 26 0.05 -2.72 -25.36
N TRP A 27 -0.13 -2.90 -24.05
CA TRP A 27 -0.64 -1.87 -23.13
C TRP A 27 0.47 -0.90 -22.67
N LEU A 28 1.74 -1.31 -22.76
CA LEU A 28 2.92 -0.52 -22.36
C LEU A 28 3.33 0.57 -23.36
N SER A 29 2.74 0.59 -24.56
CA SER A 29 3.14 1.48 -25.67
C SER A 29 2.59 2.90 -25.57
N VAL A 30 1.61 3.16 -24.69
CA VAL A 30 0.89 4.43 -24.63
C VAL A 30 0.97 4.99 -23.22
N SER A 31 2.01 5.77 -22.92
CA SER A 31 1.94 6.85 -21.92
C SER A 31 3.27 7.60 -21.83
N GLY A 32 3.30 8.82 -22.36
CA GLY A 32 4.19 9.85 -21.85
C GLY A 32 3.72 10.23 -20.46
N ILE A 33 4.39 9.72 -19.43
CA ILE A 33 3.99 9.91 -18.03
C ILE A 33 4.38 11.32 -17.59
N MET A 34 3.38 12.19 -17.48
CA MET A 34 3.55 13.49 -16.81
C MET A 34 3.40 13.28 -15.30
N PHE A 35 4.51 13.48 -14.59
CA PHE A 35 4.61 13.32 -13.15
C PHE A 35 3.90 14.46 -12.41
N ASN A 36 2.74 14.21 -11.78
CA ASN A 36 2.21 15.11 -10.77
C ASN A 36 2.75 14.70 -9.39
N THR A 37 3.99 15.11 -9.09
CA THR A 37 4.87 14.57 -8.03
C THR A 37 4.72 15.19 -6.65
N GLY A 38 3.89 16.22 -6.47
CA GLY A 38 3.90 17.02 -5.24
C GLY A 38 3.50 16.26 -3.97
N VAL A 39 2.40 15.50 -4.02
CA VAL A 39 1.74 15.00 -2.80
C VAL A 39 2.31 13.65 -2.32
N GLY A 40 2.61 12.74 -3.24
CA GLY A 40 3.09 11.38 -2.92
C GLY A 40 4.51 11.34 -2.36
N GLN A 41 5.40 12.23 -2.82
CA GLN A 41 6.77 12.33 -2.32
C GLN A 41 6.86 13.03 -0.95
N HIS A 42 5.97 13.98 -0.67
CA HIS A 42 5.98 14.72 0.60
C HIS A 42 5.62 13.83 1.80
N ILE A 43 4.77 12.81 1.60
CA ILE A 43 4.38 11.87 2.66
C ILE A 43 5.53 10.96 3.10
N LEU A 44 6.44 10.61 2.20
CA LEU A 44 7.65 9.83 2.54
C LEU A 44 8.68 10.61 3.34
N LYS A 45 8.50 11.94 3.50
CA LYS A 45 9.28 12.71 4.47
C LYS A 45 8.78 12.52 5.91
N ASN A 46 7.56 12.01 6.10
CA ASN A 46 7.03 11.78 7.44
C ASN A 46 7.61 10.47 8.02
N PRO A 47 8.47 10.52 9.05
CA PRO A 47 9.10 9.34 9.62
C PRO A 47 8.11 8.35 10.22
N LEU A 48 6.93 8.81 10.67
CA LEU A 48 5.90 7.94 11.23
C LEU A 48 5.30 7.00 10.19
N VAL A 49 5.09 7.50 8.97
CA VAL A 49 4.55 6.69 7.86
C VAL A 49 5.57 5.65 7.43
N VAL A 50 6.83 6.07 7.27
CA VAL A 50 7.93 5.18 6.90
C VAL A 50 8.14 4.08 7.94
N ASN A 51 8.18 4.44 9.23
CA ASN A 51 8.32 3.44 10.30
C ASN A 51 7.15 2.46 10.32
N GLY A 52 5.91 2.95 10.14
CA GLY A 52 4.72 2.09 10.09
C GLY A 52 4.72 1.11 8.92
N ILE A 53 5.26 1.50 7.76
CA ILE A 53 5.45 0.62 6.60
C ILE A 53 6.45 -0.47 6.91
N ILE A 54 7.61 -0.09 7.47
CA ILE A 54 8.69 -1.01 7.79
C ILE A 54 8.29 -2.01 8.87
N GLU A 55 7.56 -1.58 9.89
CA GLU A 55 7.00 -2.46 10.92
C GLU A 55 6.03 -3.48 10.32
N LYS A 56 5.12 -3.03 9.46
CA LYS A 56 4.13 -3.89 8.80
C LYS A 56 4.73 -4.82 7.75
N ALA A 57 5.85 -4.44 7.14
CA ALA A 57 6.59 -5.32 6.23
C ALA A 57 7.17 -6.55 6.93
N ALA A 58 7.27 -6.53 8.28
CA ALA A 58 7.76 -7.64 9.09
C ALA A 58 9.05 -8.25 8.52
N LEU A 59 10.02 -7.36 8.25
CA LEU A 59 11.30 -7.70 7.63
C LEU A 59 12.11 -8.63 8.51
N ARG A 60 12.78 -9.59 7.88
CA ARG A 60 13.75 -10.49 8.51
C ARG A 60 15.17 -10.07 8.12
N PRO A 61 16.17 -10.31 8.97
CA PRO A 61 17.57 -10.05 8.64
C PRO A 61 18.09 -10.80 7.41
N THR A 62 17.40 -11.87 7.00
CA THR A 62 17.73 -12.68 5.82
C THR A 62 17.08 -12.18 4.53
N ASP A 63 16.09 -11.28 4.63
CA ASP A 63 15.26 -10.90 3.48
C ASP A 63 16.05 -10.04 2.48
N VAL A 64 15.78 -10.28 1.20
CA VAL A 64 16.08 -9.36 0.11
C VAL A 64 14.85 -8.49 -0.15
N VAL A 65 15.02 -7.17 -0.06
CA VAL A 65 13.92 -6.21 -0.25
C VAL A 65 14.03 -5.54 -1.61
N LEU A 66 12.96 -5.56 -2.39
CA LEU A 66 12.80 -4.69 -3.56
C LEU A 66 12.13 -3.40 -3.11
N GLU A 67 12.79 -2.27 -3.32
CA GLU A 67 12.21 -0.93 -3.15
C GLU A 67 11.98 -0.28 -4.51
N VAL A 68 10.76 0.19 -4.78
CA VAL A 68 10.44 0.90 -6.02
C VAL A 68 10.11 2.36 -5.75
N GLY A 69 10.83 3.26 -6.41
CA GLY A 69 10.76 4.69 -6.17
C GLY A 69 11.40 5.10 -4.84
N PRO A 70 12.69 4.77 -4.57
CA PRO A 70 13.39 5.14 -3.34
C PRO A 70 13.51 6.66 -3.15
N GLY A 71 13.46 7.45 -4.23
CA GLY A 71 13.68 8.89 -4.19
C GLY A 71 15.02 9.25 -3.53
N THR A 72 14.99 10.12 -2.52
CA THR A 72 16.19 10.55 -1.77
C THR A 72 16.66 9.54 -0.71
N GLY A 73 16.05 8.35 -0.62
CA GLY A 73 16.54 7.25 0.20
C GLY A 73 16.14 7.24 1.67
N ASN A 74 15.16 8.04 2.09
CA ASN A 74 14.70 8.06 3.50
C ASN A 74 14.19 6.70 3.98
N MET A 75 13.47 5.98 3.12
CA MET A 75 12.98 4.63 3.41
C MET A 75 14.08 3.60 3.19
N THR A 76 14.83 3.71 2.08
CA THR A 76 15.97 2.84 1.74
C THR A 76 16.94 2.64 2.89
N VAL A 77 17.38 3.72 3.56
CA VAL A 77 18.33 3.62 4.68
C VAL A 77 17.78 2.76 5.81
N LYS A 78 16.51 2.95 6.19
CA LYS A 78 15.86 2.16 7.25
C LYS A 78 15.62 0.71 6.84
N LEU A 79 15.42 0.44 5.55
CA LEU A 79 15.34 -0.92 5.01
C LEU A 79 16.72 -1.61 5.10
N LEU A 80 17.79 -0.92 4.73
CA LEU A 80 19.18 -1.43 4.75
C LEU A 80 19.65 -1.79 6.17
N GLU A 81 19.16 -1.10 7.18
CA GLU A 81 19.43 -1.40 8.60
C GLU A 81 18.86 -2.76 9.02
N LYS A 82 17.72 -3.19 8.44
CA LYS A 82 16.97 -4.38 8.88
C LYS A 82 17.09 -5.59 7.95
N ALA A 83 17.36 -5.36 6.67
CA ALA A 83 17.40 -6.39 5.65
C ALA A 83 18.83 -6.88 5.37
N LYS A 84 18.94 -8.04 4.71
CA LYS A 84 20.20 -8.55 4.18
C LYS A 84 20.69 -7.68 3.04
N LYS A 85 19.78 -7.34 2.13
CA LYS A 85 20.04 -6.61 0.89
C LYS A 85 18.80 -5.81 0.49
N VAL A 86 19.00 -4.62 -0.05
CA VAL A 86 17.95 -3.82 -0.68
C VAL A 86 18.30 -3.61 -2.15
N VAL A 87 17.36 -3.94 -3.04
CA VAL A 87 17.41 -3.64 -4.46
C VAL A 87 16.47 -2.46 -4.70
N ALA A 88 17.02 -1.29 -5.02
CA ALA A 88 16.25 -0.07 -5.24
C ALA A 88 16.10 0.19 -6.75
N CYS A 89 14.87 0.31 -7.25
CA CYS A 89 14.57 0.65 -8.63
C CYS A 89 14.10 2.10 -8.75
N GLU A 90 14.82 2.93 -9.49
CA GLU A 90 14.53 4.35 -9.66
C GLU A 90 14.71 4.77 -11.11
N LEU A 91 13.79 5.60 -11.60
CA LEU A 91 13.82 6.12 -12.96
C LEU A 91 14.71 7.36 -13.06
N ASP A 92 14.67 8.25 -12.05
CA ASP A 92 15.46 9.49 -12.07
C ASP A 92 16.90 9.25 -11.58
N GLY A 93 17.84 9.27 -12.53
CA GLY A 93 19.27 9.11 -12.24
C GLY A 93 19.85 10.15 -11.28
N ARG A 94 19.23 11.33 -11.13
CA ARG A 94 19.67 12.34 -10.15
C ARG A 94 19.35 11.89 -8.73
N LEU A 95 18.17 11.30 -8.51
CA LEU A 95 17.78 10.74 -7.21
C LEU A 95 18.63 9.53 -6.85
N VAL A 96 18.99 8.72 -7.85
CA VAL A 96 19.97 7.62 -7.68
C VAL A 96 21.30 8.14 -7.17
N ALA A 97 21.85 9.20 -7.77
CA ALA A 97 23.11 9.80 -7.32
C ALA A 97 23.01 10.31 -5.86
N GLU A 98 21.89 10.92 -5.47
CA GLU A 98 21.67 11.36 -4.09
C GLU A 98 21.56 10.19 -3.11
N LEU A 99 20.85 9.11 -3.49
CA LEU A 99 20.80 7.89 -2.70
C LEU A 99 22.18 7.24 -2.54
N GLN A 100 22.98 7.19 -3.60
CA GLN A 100 24.34 6.65 -3.57
C GLN A 100 25.23 7.46 -2.62
N LYS A 101 25.24 8.79 -2.74
CA LYS A 101 25.98 9.68 -1.83
C LYS A 101 25.57 9.45 -0.38
N ARG A 102 24.27 9.24 -0.13
CA ARG A 102 23.74 9.06 1.22
C ARG A 102 24.24 7.79 1.91
N VAL A 103 24.47 6.72 1.16
CA VAL A 103 25.02 5.47 1.72
C VAL A 103 26.53 5.36 1.55
N GLN A 104 27.16 6.27 0.81
CA GLN A 104 28.58 6.24 0.51
C GLN A 104 29.42 6.24 1.80
N CYS A 105 30.47 5.43 1.82
CA CYS A 105 31.36 5.28 2.99
C CYS A 105 30.65 4.75 4.25
N THR A 106 29.47 4.15 4.12
CA THR A 106 28.77 3.46 5.22
C THR A 106 28.77 1.96 4.97
N PRO A 107 28.66 1.12 6.03
CA PRO A 107 28.49 -0.33 5.86
C PRO A 107 27.25 -0.70 5.03
N LEU A 108 26.24 0.19 4.98
CA LEU A 108 25.00 -0.01 4.24
C LEU A 108 25.20 -0.03 2.72
N GLN A 109 26.27 0.60 2.22
CA GLN A 109 26.59 0.63 0.79
C GLN A 109 26.67 -0.77 0.17
N THR A 110 27.29 -1.71 0.89
CA THR A 110 27.48 -3.10 0.44
C THR A 110 26.17 -3.88 0.33
N LYS A 111 25.13 -3.45 1.07
CA LYS A 111 23.81 -4.05 1.07
C LYS A 111 22.88 -3.44 0.02
N LEU A 112 23.25 -2.32 -0.61
CA LEU A 112 22.42 -1.63 -1.59
C LEU A 112 22.81 -2.02 -3.02
N GLN A 113 21.82 -2.46 -3.80
CA GLN A 113 21.91 -2.57 -5.25
C GLN A 113 20.92 -1.59 -5.86
N ILE A 114 21.33 -0.83 -6.87
CA ILE A 114 20.45 0.12 -7.56
C ILE A 114 20.25 -0.32 -9.00
N LEU A 115 18.99 -0.35 -9.43
CA LEU A 115 18.56 -0.56 -10.80
C LEU A 115 18.03 0.78 -11.34
N ILE A 116 18.72 1.34 -12.32
CA ILE A 116 18.30 2.59 -12.96
C ILE A 116 17.40 2.24 -14.14
N GLY A 117 16.15 2.67 -14.10
CA GLY A 117 15.21 2.44 -15.20
C GLY A 117 13.74 2.38 -14.79
N ASP A 118 12.91 2.19 -15.80
CA ASP A 118 11.48 1.99 -15.63
C ASP A 118 11.19 0.59 -15.10
N VAL A 119 10.72 0.52 -13.85
CA VAL A 119 10.36 -0.72 -13.16
C VAL A 119 9.39 -1.59 -13.96
N LEU A 120 8.55 -1.01 -14.82
CA LEU A 120 7.60 -1.76 -15.64
C LEU A 120 8.31 -2.51 -16.78
N LYS A 121 9.46 -2.02 -17.23
CA LYS A 121 10.25 -2.61 -18.32
C LYS A 121 11.44 -3.43 -17.83
N THR A 122 11.98 -3.10 -16.67
CA THR A 122 13.13 -3.79 -16.08
C THR A 122 12.75 -5.19 -15.57
N ASP A 123 13.59 -6.19 -15.83
CA ASP A 123 13.43 -7.51 -15.21
C ASP A 123 13.74 -7.43 -13.71
N LEU A 124 12.73 -7.78 -12.89
CA LEU A 124 12.87 -7.71 -11.44
C LEU A 124 13.71 -8.91 -10.97
N PRO A 125 14.77 -8.70 -10.17
CA PRO A 125 15.52 -9.79 -9.59
C PRO A 125 14.70 -10.48 -8.51
N PHE A 126 15.26 -11.54 -7.92
CA PHE A 126 14.67 -12.17 -6.74
C PHE A 126 14.54 -11.19 -5.56
N PHE A 127 13.38 -11.20 -4.90
CA PHE A 127 13.16 -10.53 -3.62
C PHE A 127 12.14 -11.29 -2.77
N ASP A 128 12.28 -11.19 -1.45
CA ASP A 128 11.35 -11.75 -0.47
C ASP A 128 10.23 -10.77 -0.15
N VAL A 129 10.57 -9.48 -0.08
CA VAL A 129 9.64 -8.41 0.29
C VAL A 129 9.73 -7.27 -0.72
N CYS A 130 8.57 -6.78 -1.19
CA CYS A 130 8.51 -5.57 -2.02
C CYS A 130 7.97 -4.41 -1.18
N VAL A 131 8.57 -3.24 -1.30
CA VAL A 131 8.04 -1.98 -0.77
C VAL A 131 8.02 -0.97 -1.90
N ALA A 132 6.90 -0.30 -2.13
CA ALA A 132 6.80 0.65 -3.23
C ALA A 132 5.93 1.85 -2.86
N ASN A 133 6.32 3.03 -3.33
CA ASN A 133 5.48 4.21 -3.31
C ASN A 133 5.25 4.70 -4.74
N LEU A 134 4.13 4.30 -5.33
CA LEU A 134 3.90 4.48 -6.76
C LEU A 134 2.85 5.57 -7.03
N PRO A 135 3.07 6.39 -8.07
CA PRO A 135 2.02 7.26 -8.58
C PRO A 135 0.90 6.43 -9.22
N TYR A 136 -0.33 6.95 -9.15
CA TYR A 136 -1.55 6.25 -9.57
C TYR A 136 -1.46 5.67 -10.99
N GLN A 137 -0.82 6.40 -11.92
CA GLN A 137 -0.74 6.04 -13.34
C GLN A 137 -0.07 4.69 -13.59
N ILE A 138 0.93 4.31 -12.79
CA ILE A 138 1.69 3.07 -12.99
C ILE A 138 1.27 1.96 -12.02
N SER A 139 0.47 2.28 -11.01
CA SER A 139 0.10 1.37 -9.90
C SER A 139 -0.53 0.07 -10.39
N SER A 140 -1.52 0.13 -11.29
CA SER A 140 -2.19 -1.08 -11.80
C SER A 140 -1.22 -2.01 -12.52
N LEU A 141 -0.40 -1.47 -13.42
CA LEU A 141 0.58 -2.24 -14.20
C LEU A 141 1.61 -2.89 -13.29
N PHE A 142 2.10 -2.13 -12.32
CA PHE A 142 3.06 -2.64 -11.36
C PHE A 142 2.47 -3.76 -10.50
N VAL A 143 1.23 -3.61 -10.02
CA VAL A 143 0.55 -4.68 -9.25
C VAL A 143 0.45 -5.95 -10.09
N PHE A 144 0.04 -5.87 -11.36
CA PHE A 144 -0.02 -7.05 -12.22
C PHE A 144 1.36 -7.68 -12.44
N LYS A 145 2.37 -6.85 -12.71
CA LYS A 145 3.75 -7.31 -12.86
C LYS A 145 4.23 -8.04 -11.60
N LEU A 146 3.89 -7.52 -10.43
CA LEU A 146 4.24 -8.10 -9.15
C LEU A 146 3.54 -9.45 -8.93
N LEU A 147 2.22 -9.53 -9.16
CA LEU A 147 1.43 -10.77 -8.99
C LEU A 147 1.90 -11.91 -9.92
N LEU A 148 2.39 -11.55 -11.11
CA LEU A 148 2.94 -12.50 -12.08
C LEU A 148 4.43 -12.81 -11.86
N HIS A 149 5.12 -12.09 -10.98
CA HIS A 149 6.54 -12.29 -10.71
C HIS A 149 6.81 -13.70 -10.18
N ARG A 150 7.91 -14.29 -10.65
CA ARG A 150 8.41 -15.58 -10.19
C ARG A 150 9.91 -15.48 -9.91
N PRO A 151 10.42 -16.13 -8.85
CA PRO A 151 9.65 -16.90 -7.85
C PRO A 151 8.76 -16.00 -6.99
N PHE A 152 7.81 -16.61 -6.26
CA PHE A 152 6.87 -15.84 -5.44
C PHE A 152 7.57 -15.12 -4.29
N PHE A 153 7.21 -13.86 -4.10
CA PHE A 153 7.59 -13.08 -2.92
C PHE A 153 6.69 -13.43 -1.72
N ARG A 154 7.18 -13.16 -0.52
CA ARG A 154 6.45 -13.40 0.74
C ARG A 154 5.42 -12.30 1.01
N CYS A 155 5.84 -11.05 0.86
CA CYS A 155 5.04 -9.90 1.25
C CYS A 155 5.31 -8.68 0.37
N ALA A 156 4.29 -7.89 0.07
CA ALA A 156 4.44 -6.62 -0.61
C ALA A 156 3.69 -5.53 0.16
N VAL A 157 4.37 -4.45 0.50
CA VAL A 157 3.77 -3.27 1.14
C VAL A 157 3.80 -2.11 0.16
N LEU A 158 2.63 -1.84 -0.42
CA LEU A 158 2.48 -0.89 -1.51
C LEU A 158 1.70 0.32 -1.01
N MET A 159 2.24 1.51 -1.22
CA MET A 159 1.54 2.75 -0.95
C MET A 159 0.80 3.21 -2.20
N PHE A 160 -0.49 3.47 -2.03
CA PHE A 160 -1.37 3.97 -3.06
C PHE A 160 -2.20 5.15 -2.56
N GLN A 161 -2.87 5.82 -3.50
CA GLN A 161 -3.97 6.73 -3.15
C GLN A 161 -5.13 5.92 -2.56
N ARG A 162 -5.93 6.54 -1.68
CA ARG A 162 -7.02 5.88 -0.95
C ARG A 162 -7.99 5.15 -1.87
N GLU A 163 -8.50 5.82 -2.89
CA GLU A 163 -9.49 5.23 -3.80
C GLU A 163 -8.94 3.99 -4.50
N PHE A 164 -7.69 4.04 -4.96
CA PHE A 164 -7.03 2.89 -5.57
C PHE A 164 -6.85 1.73 -4.60
N ALA A 165 -6.43 2.02 -3.36
CA ALA A 165 -6.27 1.01 -2.33
C ALA A 165 -7.60 0.33 -1.99
N MET A 166 -8.69 1.09 -1.93
CA MET A 166 -10.04 0.56 -1.71
C MET A 166 -10.48 -0.37 -2.85
N ARG A 167 -10.17 -0.02 -4.10
CA ARG A 167 -10.45 -0.88 -5.27
C ARG A 167 -9.72 -2.22 -5.22
N LEU A 168 -8.54 -2.31 -4.59
CA LEU A 168 -7.82 -3.58 -4.46
C LEU A 168 -8.50 -4.54 -3.47
N VAL A 169 -9.09 -3.99 -2.40
CA VAL A 169 -9.71 -4.76 -1.30
C VAL A 169 -11.22 -4.88 -1.40
N ALA A 170 -11.85 -4.23 -2.39
CA ALA A 170 -13.30 -4.23 -2.57
C ALA A 170 -13.84 -5.67 -2.67
N PRO A 171 -14.86 -6.06 -1.87
CA PRO A 171 -15.49 -7.36 -1.98
C PRO A 171 -16.48 -7.41 -3.18
N PRO A 172 -16.87 -8.62 -3.65
CA PRO A 172 -17.91 -8.75 -4.65
C PRO A 172 -19.21 -8.06 -4.23
N GLY A 173 -19.79 -7.24 -5.12
CA GLY A 173 -21.02 -6.48 -4.86
C GLY A 173 -20.79 -5.04 -4.37
N ASP A 174 -19.55 -4.65 -4.09
CA ASP A 174 -19.17 -3.24 -3.84
C ASP A 174 -19.11 -2.45 -5.17
N GLU A 175 -19.41 -1.15 -5.14
CA GLU A 175 -19.28 -0.24 -6.29
C GLU A 175 -17.83 -0.14 -6.78
N LEU A 176 -16.86 -0.25 -5.86
CA LEU A 176 -15.44 -0.22 -6.18
C LEU A 176 -14.92 -1.58 -6.69
N TYR A 177 -15.76 -2.62 -6.70
CA TYR A 177 -15.39 -3.95 -7.17
C TYR A 177 -15.19 -3.96 -8.68
N CYS A 178 -13.94 -4.13 -9.10
CA CYS A 178 -13.55 -4.13 -10.49
C CYS A 178 -12.59 -5.29 -10.83
N ARG A 179 -12.21 -5.40 -12.11
CA ARG A 179 -11.26 -6.42 -12.61
C ARG A 179 -9.96 -6.48 -11.80
N LEU A 180 -9.48 -5.33 -11.30
CA LEU A 180 -8.27 -5.24 -10.50
C LEU A 180 -8.42 -5.99 -9.17
N SER A 181 -9.51 -5.76 -8.43
CA SER A 181 -9.84 -6.49 -7.20
C SER A 181 -9.91 -8.00 -7.44
N ILE A 182 -10.60 -8.44 -8.51
CA ILE A 182 -10.71 -9.86 -8.87
C ILE A 182 -9.33 -10.49 -9.03
N ASN A 183 -8.49 -9.93 -9.91
CA ASN A 183 -7.18 -10.49 -10.23
C ASN A 183 -6.23 -10.48 -9.03
N THR A 184 -6.31 -9.44 -8.21
CA THR A 184 -5.41 -9.30 -7.06
C THR A 184 -5.82 -10.25 -5.94
N GLN A 185 -7.12 -10.35 -5.63
CA GLN A 185 -7.64 -11.25 -4.59
C GLN A 185 -7.57 -12.73 -4.99
N LEU A 186 -7.60 -13.04 -6.29
CA LEU A 186 -7.42 -14.40 -6.79
C LEU A 186 -5.99 -14.92 -6.59
N LEU A 187 -4.99 -14.05 -6.78
CA LEU A 187 -3.57 -14.43 -6.77
C LEU A 187 -2.86 -14.16 -5.44
N ALA A 188 -3.40 -13.25 -4.64
CA ALA A 188 -2.81 -12.79 -3.40
C ALA A 188 -3.89 -12.50 -2.35
N ARG A 189 -3.51 -12.64 -1.08
CA ARG A 189 -4.29 -12.06 0.00
C ARG A 189 -4.05 -10.55 -0.03
N VAL A 190 -5.11 -9.75 0.02
CA VAL A 190 -5.01 -8.28 -0.01
C VAL A 190 -5.62 -7.71 1.25
N ASP A 191 -4.87 -6.87 1.96
CA ASP A 191 -5.36 -6.19 3.16
C ASP A 191 -5.06 -4.68 3.07
N HIS A 192 -6.03 -3.86 3.49
CA HIS A 192 -5.86 -2.41 3.56
C HIS A 192 -5.25 -2.00 4.89
N LEU A 193 -4.14 -1.26 4.84
CA LEU A 193 -3.37 -0.89 6.01
C LEU A 193 -3.80 0.46 6.59
N MET A 194 -4.96 0.50 7.28
CA MET A 194 -5.26 1.61 8.19
C MET A 194 -4.62 1.37 9.58
N LYS A 195 -4.53 2.46 10.38
CA LYS A 195 -3.83 2.52 11.66
C LYS A 195 -4.29 1.37 12.59
N GLY A 196 -3.36 0.50 13.02
CA GLY A 196 -3.57 -0.34 14.22
C GLY A 196 -3.65 -1.86 14.11
N ARG A 197 -3.36 -2.53 12.98
CA ARG A 197 -3.22 -4.00 12.97
C ARG A 197 -1.92 -4.45 12.31
N LEU A 198 -1.06 -5.13 13.08
CA LEU A 198 0.10 -5.85 12.57
C LEU A 198 -0.43 -7.09 11.84
N ILE A 199 -0.31 -7.10 10.52
CA ILE A 199 -0.74 -8.25 9.71
C ILE A 199 0.48 -9.14 9.54
N ARG A 200 0.41 -10.38 10.06
CA ARG A 200 1.46 -11.37 9.85
C ARG A 200 1.42 -11.79 8.37
N CYS A 201 2.51 -11.58 7.63
CA CYS A 201 2.63 -12.11 6.27
C CYS A 201 2.64 -13.65 6.33
N PRO A 202 1.57 -14.34 5.85
CA PRO A 202 1.53 -15.79 5.84
C PRO A 202 2.58 -16.35 4.86
N ALA A 203 2.93 -17.63 5.01
CA ALA A 203 3.89 -18.27 4.10
C ALA A 203 3.37 -18.38 2.67
N ARG A 204 2.05 -18.56 2.48
CA ARG A 204 1.31 -18.59 1.20
C ARG A 204 -0.18 -18.30 1.45
N PRO A 205 -0.95 -17.74 0.49
CA PRO A 205 -0.52 -17.05 -0.74
C PRO A 205 0.25 -15.75 -0.45
N PRO A 206 0.93 -15.13 -1.45
CA PRO A 206 1.60 -13.84 -1.27
C PRO A 206 0.62 -12.80 -0.71
N LEU A 207 1.10 -11.96 0.20
CA LEU A 207 0.30 -10.91 0.84
C LEU A 207 0.62 -9.56 0.23
N VAL A 208 -0.39 -8.87 -0.29
CA VAL A 208 -0.32 -7.48 -0.75
C VAL A 208 -1.00 -6.58 0.26
N LEU A 209 -0.22 -5.72 0.87
CA LEU A 209 -0.66 -4.75 1.85
C LEU A 209 -0.75 -3.37 1.18
N ALA A 210 -1.97 -2.86 1.01
CA ALA A 210 -2.21 -1.56 0.41
C ALA A 210 -2.33 -0.49 1.50
N ALA A 211 -1.34 0.39 1.62
CA ALA A 211 -1.41 1.57 2.47
C ALA A 211 -1.99 2.75 1.69
N SER A 212 -3.01 3.42 2.22
CA SER A 212 -3.57 4.62 1.59
C SER A 212 -3.05 5.90 2.22
N ASN A 213 -2.75 6.89 1.39
CA ASN A 213 -2.62 8.27 1.84
C ASN A 213 -4.01 8.84 2.16
N THR A 214 -4.31 9.01 3.44
CA THR A 214 -5.42 9.87 3.89
C THR A 214 -4.86 11.27 4.09
N ASP A 215 -5.44 12.25 3.41
CA ASP A 215 -5.13 13.66 3.64
C ASP A 215 -5.19 13.97 5.16
N PRO A 216 -4.15 14.56 5.78
CA PRO A 216 -4.12 14.79 7.23
C PRO A 216 -5.33 15.60 7.72
N LYS A 217 -5.92 16.42 6.85
CA LYS A 217 -7.09 17.25 7.14
C LYS A 217 -8.34 16.44 7.47
N HIS A 218 -8.48 15.22 6.94
CA HIS A 218 -9.65 14.39 7.23
C HIS A 218 -9.47 13.52 8.47
N CYS A 219 -8.22 13.24 8.87
CA CYS A 219 -7.91 12.44 10.06
C CYS A 219 -8.03 13.21 11.39
N LEU A 220 -8.01 14.55 11.38
CA LEU A 220 -8.14 15.36 12.60
C LEU A 220 -9.56 15.47 13.14
N ASN A 221 -10.60 15.15 12.35
CA ASN A 221 -11.99 15.24 12.82
C ASN A 221 -12.48 14.03 13.62
N HIS A 222 -11.73 12.92 13.66
CA HIS A 222 -12.05 11.77 14.52
C HIS A 222 -11.26 11.75 15.84
N GLN A 223 -10.53 12.82 16.15
CA GLN A 223 -9.88 13.04 17.47
C GLN A 223 -10.52 14.17 18.27
N LYS A 224 -11.82 14.48 18.07
CA LYS A 224 -12.54 15.26 19.09
C LYS A 224 -12.94 14.31 20.23
N PRO A 225 -12.48 14.53 21.48
CA PRO A 225 -13.02 13.81 22.62
C PRO A 225 -14.54 14.02 22.69
N PRO A 226 -15.30 13.09 23.27
CA PRO A 226 -16.75 13.23 23.39
C PRO A 226 -17.09 14.59 23.99
N LYS A 227 -17.88 15.38 23.26
CA LYS A 227 -18.44 16.65 23.73
C LYS A 227 -19.54 16.33 24.75
N THR A 228 -19.13 15.97 25.96
CA THR A 228 -19.82 16.16 27.26
C THR A 228 -19.17 15.24 28.29
N PRO A 229 -18.75 15.75 29.47
CA PRO A 229 -18.35 14.87 30.56
C PRO A 229 -19.57 14.09 31.07
N PRO A 230 -19.41 12.82 31.50
CA PRO A 230 -20.50 12.07 32.12
C PRO A 230 -20.97 12.81 33.39
N LYS A 231 -22.30 13.00 33.51
CA LYS A 231 -22.90 13.60 34.72
C LYS A 231 -22.50 12.79 35.96
N PRO A 232 -22.11 13.44 37.06
CA PRO A 232 -21.79 12.73 38.29
C PRO A 232 -23.02 11.95 38.81
N PRO A 233 -22.80 10.81 39.49
CA PRO A 233 -23.89 10.01 40.04
C PRO A 233 -24.70 10.85 41.04
N LYS A 234 -26.04 10.76 40.95
CA LYS A 234 -26.96 11.41 41.88
C LYS A 234 -26.65 10.92 43.30
N THR A 235 -26.40 11.85 44.21
CA THR A 235 -26.26 11.58 45.64
C THR A 235 -27.49 10.87 46.18
N PRO A 236 -27.34 9.84 47.03
CA PRO A 236 -28.48 9.16 47.64
C PRO A 236 -29.24 10.11 48.59
N PRO A 237 -30.56 9.93 48.76
CA PRO A 237 -31.39 10.82 49.56
C PRO A 237 -30.94 10.83 51.04
N LYS A 238 -30.84 12.03 51.61
CA LYS A 238 -30.49 12.26 53.02
C LYS A 238 -31.63 11.74 53.93
N LEU A 239 -31.29 10.88 54.88
CA LEU A 239 -32.14 10.54 56.02
C LEU A 239 -32.45 11.80 56.85
N PRO A 240 -33.71 12.05 57.25
CA PRO A 240 -34.04 13.18 58.10
C PRO A 240 -33.55 12.92 59.54
N LYS A 241 -32.75 13.85 60.06
CA LYS A 241 -32.48 13.99 61.50
C LYS A 241 -32.97 15.36 61.95
N ASN A 242 -34.08 15.36 62.68
CA ASN A 242 -34.21 15.98 64.01
C ASN A 242 -35.69 16.23 64.31
N TYR A 243 -36.20 15.55 65.32
CA TYR A 243 -37.02 16.20 66.33
C TYR A 243 -36.25 16.10 67.64
N ALA A 244 -35.84 17.25 68.17
CA ALA A 244 -35.48 17.42 69.55
C ALA A 244 -36.63 18.17 70.22
N ASN A 245 -37.11 17.61 71.33
CA ASN A 245 -37.67 18.26 72.53
C ASN A 245 -38.83 19.27 72.35
N HIS A 246 -40.04 18.81 72.66
CA HIS A 246 -40.82 19.25 73.83
C HIS A 246 -41.95 18.27 74.12
#